data_AF-A0A4Q3S3W6-F1
#
_entry.id   AF-A0A4Q3S3W6-F1
#
_cell.length_a   1.000
_cell.length_b   1.000
_cell.length_c   1.000
_cell.angle_alpha   90.00
_cell.angle_beta   90.00
_cell.angle_gamma   90.00
#
_symmetry.space_group_name_H-M   'P 1'
#
loop_
_entity.id
_entity.type
_entity.pdbx_description
1 polymer ?
#
loop_
_entity_poly.entity_id
_entity_poly.type
_entity_poly.pdbx_seq_one_letter_code
_entity_poly.pdbx_strand_id
1 'polypeptide(L)'
;SIKHRKRVLNLALLSTVLIIFGYSSFAMIVIRAQANPNLNNSDPDNAFALLSYLNREQYGERPLLFGPNYNSRKVDLKEKGTIYRKGNEKYEVAGKKSEYVYENTTPFPRMYSDDEQHVAYYKDMMGFDDAHNPGLIDNVSFMAKYQVGQMYMRYFMWNFAGRQNDEQGQGSIYEGMWLSGIKPIDGLFLGDQTNLPPTIVESTSYNRFFFLPLILGLIGIVWHFKRNQKDAGVVALLFFFTGLAIVLYLNQKPMEPRERDYAYVGSFYAFAIWIGLGGMAIFEWLSRKIKPQTAAIGATVVGLLAAPVIMAAQGWDDHDRSDRTIALDIAIDYLESCAPNAVLFTYGDNDTYPLWYAQEVENVRPDIRLVNLSLLDTDWYLNGMQRRQNESDPLPLSMKESQYVQGVRDVLYFEDYKISEHVELRTVLDVMLSDSDDDKVLLQDGSKANVFPAKNLKLKIDPQDLVKNGQISGNEVSRVDTSMKWTFNKGYVTKGNLAMLDLIATNKWQRPIYFASTIPTSQFNGLDKYLYSEGLALRLLPFKVDTTVNEQDQAVNTPLLYNNVMTKFKWGNLKNAKYLDPQATDDINILSNVFNNLTTALLREGKNAEAMKVANKYFEVLPMKFYTMRSVMG
;
A
#
# COMPACT_ATOMS: atom_id res chain seq x y z
N SER A 1 -30.11 -19.57 -33.08
CA SER A 1 -31.12 -19.09 -32.10
C SER A 1 -32.09 -18.09 -32.73
N ILE A 2 -31.61 -17.02 -33.39
CA ILE A 2 -32.43 -15.94 -34.00
C ILE A 2 -33.38 -16.46 -35.09
N LYS A 3 -32.87 -17.21 -36.09
CA LYS A 3 -33.69 -17.77 -37.19
C LYS A 3 -34.88 -18.62 -36.73
N HIS A 4 -34.74 -19.31 -35.59
CA HIS A 4 -35.78 -20.17 -35.01
C HIS A 4 -36.49 -19.54 -33.80
N ARG A 5 -36.32 -18.23 -33.57
CA ARG A 5 -36.94 -17.48 -32.46
C ARG A 5 -36.71 -18.09 -31.06
N LYS A 6 -35.60 -18.82 -30.87
CA LYS A 6 -35.22 -19.41 -29.56
C LYS A 6 -34.61 -18.34 -28.66
N ARG A 7 -35.46 -17.58 -27.95
CA ARG A 7 -35.07 -16.41 -27.12
C ARG A 7 -34.09 -16.76 -26.00
N VAL A 8 -34.37 -17.81 -25.22
CA VAL A 8 -33.50 -18.25 -24.10
C VAL A 8 -32.12 -18.65 -24.61
N LEU A 9 -32.06 -19.41 -25.71
CA LEU A 9 -30.79 -19.80 -26.33
C LEU A 9 -30.02 -18.60 -26.86
N ASN A 10 -30.71 -17.60 -27.44
CA ASN A 10 -30.04 -16.38 -27.87
C ASN A 10 -29.45 -15.60 -26.69
N LEU A 11 -30.21 -15.45 -25.60
CA LEU A 11 -29.71 -14.82 -24.38
C LEU A 11 -28.49 -15.57 -23.81
N ALA A 12 -28.59 -16.90 -23.67
CA ALA A 12 -27.48 -17.71 -23.16
C ALA A 12 -26.22 -17.58 -24.03
N LEU A 13 -26.36 -17.59 -25.37
CA LEU A 13 -25.23 -17.39 -26.28
C LEU A 13 -24.64 -15.98 -26.16
N LEU A 14 -25.47 -14.95 -26.09
CA LEU A 14 -25.00 -13.56 -25.91
C LEU A 14 -24.29 -13.40 -24.57
N SER A 15 -24.86 -13.89 -23.48
CA SER A 15 -24.20 -13.91 -22.16
C SER A 15 -22.87 -14.65 -22.20
N THR A 16 -22.80 -15.80 -22.87
CA THR A 16 -21.55 -16.56 -23.03
C THR A 16 -20.51 -15.77 -23.80
N VAL A 17 -20.88 -15.15 -24.93
CA VAL A 17 -19.96 -14.32 -25.72
C VAL A 17 -19.47 -13.12 -24.91
N LEU A 18 -20.34 -12.45 -24.15
CA LEU A 18 -19.97 -11.32 -23.30
C LEU A 18 -19.03 -11.74 -22.15
N ILE A 19 -19.26 -12.91 -21.54
CA ILE A 19 -18.36 -13.48 -20.53
C ILE A 19 -17.00 -13.76 -21.16
N ILE A 20 -16.94 -14.46 -22.30
CA ILE A 20 -15.68 -14.76 -23.00
C ILE A 20 -14.96 -13.47 -23.38
N PHE A 21 -15.69 -12.47 -23.89
CA PHE A 21 -15.13 -11.16 -24.23
C PHE A 21 -14.54 -10.48 -22.99
N GLY A 22 -15.25 -10.51 -21.86
CA GLY A 22 -14.73 -10.00 -20.58
C GLY A 22 -13.44 -10.72 -20.14
N TYR A 23 -13.45 -12.05 -20.15
CA TYR A 23 -12.27 -12.85 -19.79
C TYR A 23 -11.12 -12.72 -20.78
N SER A 24 -11.38 -12.34 -22.04
CA SER A 24 -10.32 -12.12 -23.04
C SER A 24 -9.35 -11.00 -22.64
N SER A 25 -9.78 -10.06 -21.79
CA SER A 25 -8.90 -9.02 -21.24
C SER A 25 -7.73 -9.58 -20.42
N PHE A 26 -7.87 -10.77 -19.83
CA PHE A 26 -6.78 -11.44 -19.10
C PHE A 26 -5.67 -11.98 -20.03
N ALA A 27 -5.91 -12.10 -21.33
CA ALA A 27 -4.88 -12.53 -22.27
C ALA A 27 -3.65 -11.58 -22.26
N MET A 28 -3.87 -10.28 -22.07
CA MET A 28 -2.80 -9.29 -21.97
C MET A 28 -1.84 -9.61 -20.81
N ILE A 29 -2.35 -10.10 -19.69
CA ILE A 29 -1.55 -10.43 -18.50
C ILE A 29 -0.54 -11.54 -18.83
N VAL A 30 -0.99 -12.62 -19.47
CA VAL A 30 -0.12 -13.74 -19.84
C VAL A 30 0.88 -13.34 -20.91
N ILE A 31 0.45 -12.58 -21.93
CA ILE A 31 1.33 -12.09 -23.01
C ILE A 31 2.43 -11.21 -22.42
N ARG A 32 2.08 -10.30 -21.51
CA ARG A 32 3.04 -9.42 -20.83
C ARG A 32 4.00 -10.20 -19.94
N ALA A 33 3.51 -11.19 -19.19
CA ALA A 33 4.37 -12.04 -18.36
C ALA A 33 5.39 -12.82 -19.18
N GLN A 34 4.96 -13.41 -20.30
CA GLN A 34 5.84 -14.10 -21.25
C GLN A 34 6.89 -13.19 -21.90
N ALA A 35 6.60 -11.89 -22.08
CA ALA A 35 7.59 -10.92 -22.56
C ALA A 35 8.68 -10.60 -21.50
N ASN A 36 8.47 -11.02 -20.25
CA ASN A 36 9.39 -10.93 -19.12
C ASN A 36 10.05 -9.54 -18.92
N PRO A 37 9.26 -8.46 -18.81
CA PRO A 37 9.77 -7.13 -18.53
C PRO A 37 10.49 -7.09 -17.15
N ASN A 38 11.22 -6.00 -16.88
CA ASN A 38 11.87 -5.81 -15.56
C ASN A 38 10.86 -5.91 -14.40
N LEU A 39 9.67 -5.34 -14.61
CA LEU A 39 8.57 -5.31 -13.66
C LEU A 39 7.49 -6.33 -14.06
N ASN A 40 7.59 -7.55 -13.53
CA ASN A 40 6.69 -8.64 -13.87
C ASN A 40 6.03 -9.27 -12.64
N ASN A 41 5.24 -8.48 -11.91
CA ASN A 41 4.66 -8.88 -10.63
C ASN A 41 3.86 -10.19 -10.73
N SER A 42 4.19 -11.11 -9.82
CA SER A 42 3.62 -12.46 -9.71
C SER A 42 3.89 -13.41 -10.89
N ASP A 43 4.58 -12.95 -11.93
CA ASP A 43 4.95 -13.68 -13.15
C ASP A 43 3.92 -14.74 -13.62
N PRO A 44 2.69 -14.33 -13.99
CA PRO A 44 1.62 -15.25 -14.40
C PRO A 44 1.82 -15.79 -15.83
N ASP A 45 2.99 -16.36 -16.12
CA ASP A 45 3.41 -16.83 -17.45
C ASP A 45 2.80 -18.19 -17.83
N ASN A 46 2.25 -18.94 -16.86
CA ASN A 46 1.73 -20.29 -17.05
C ASN A 46 0.35 -20.47 -16.38
N ALA A 47 -0.31 -21.61 -16.66
CA ALA A 47 -1.68 -21.85 -16.23
C ALA A 47 -1.86 -21.85 -14.69
N PHE A 48 -0.89 -22.36 -13.93
CA PHE A 48 -0.98 -22.39 -12.47
C PHE A 48 -0.71 -21.02 -11.85
N ALA A 49 0.31 -20.31 -12.35
CA ALA A 49 0.61 -18.95 -11.92
C ALA A 49 -0.56 -17.99 -12.25
N LEU A 50 -1.16 -18.12 -13.44
CA LEU A 50 -2.37 -17.37 -13.81
C LEU A 50 -3.56 -17.72 -12.91
N LEU A 51 -3.77 -19.00 -12.59
CA LEU A 51 -4.84 -19.42 -11.68
C LEU A 51 -4.64 -18.82 -10.28
N SER A 52 -3.42 -18.85 -9.75
CA SER A 52 -3.08 -18.25 -8.46
C SER A 52 -3.32 -16.73 -8.45
N TYR A 53 -2.91 -16.07 -9.53
CA TYR A 53 -3.14 -14.64 -9.76
C TYR A 53 -4.64 -14.29 -9.78
N LEU A 54 -5.45 -15.02 -10.57
CA LEU A 54 -6.90 -14.80 -10.69
C LEU A 54 -7.63 -15.09 -9.38
N ASN A 55 -7.20 -16.11 -8.64
CA ASN A 55 -7.73 -16.46 -7.31
C ASN A 55 -7.26 -15.52 -6.21
N ARG A 56 -6.30 -14.62 -6.50
CA ARG A 56 -5.74 -13.68 -5.54
C ARG A 56 -5.19 -14.37 -4.29
N GLU A 57 -4.55 -15.53 -4.45
CA GLU A 57 -4.13 -16.38 -3.33
C GLU A 57 -3.20 -15.67 -2.33
N GLN A 58 -2.41 -14.70 -2.80
CA GLN A 58 -1.53 -13.87 -1.96
C GLN A 58 -2.26 -13.09 -0.84
N TYR A 59 -3.57 -12.86 -0.96
CA TYR A 59 -4.34 -12.10 0.04
C TYR A 59 -5.01 -13.01 1.09
N GLY A 60 -4.82 -14.32 1.01
CA GLY A 60 -5.47 -15.29 1.89
C GLY A 60 -6.97 -15.47 1.61
N GLU A 61 -7.60 -16.29 2.43
CA GLU A 61 -9.03 -16.58 2.33
C GLU A 61 -9.85 -15.60 3.18
N ARG A 62 -11.05 -15.25 2.70
CA ARG A 62 -12.03 -14.45 3.43
C ARG A 62 -13.35 -15.23 3.50
N PRO A 63 -13.90 -15.48 4.68
CA PRO A 63 -15.13 -16.23 4.79
C PRO A 63 -16.30 -15.38 4.28
N LEU A 64 -17.23 -15.98 3.54
CA LEU A 64 -18.41 -15.29 2.99
C LEU A 64 -19.72 -15.84 3.54
N LEU A 65 -19.94 -17.15 3.41
CA LEU A 65 -21.17 -17.81 3.86
C LEU A 65 -21.04 -18.41 5.25
N PHE A 66 -19.90 -19.02 5.57
CA PHE A 66 -19.59 -19.61 6.87
C PHE A 66 -18.10 -19.44 7.15
N GLY A 67 -17.72 -19.30 8.42
CA GLY A 67 -16.32 -19.21 8.83
C GLY A 67 -16.15 -18.73 10.27
N PRO A 68 -14.91 -18.51 10.71
CA PRO A 68 -14.61 -18.09 12.08
C PRO A 68 -14.92 -16.62 12.33
N ASN A 69 -15.08 -16.26 13.60
CA ASN A 69 -14.88 -14.90 14.08
C ASN A 69 -13.46 -14.74 14.66
N TYR A 70 -13.07 -13.50 14.99
CA TYR A 70 -11.75 -13.15 15.52
C TYR A 70 -11.33 -13.94 16.77
N ASN A 71 -12.28 -14.43 17.56
CA ASN A 71 -12.03 -15.18 18.80
C ASN A 71 -12.30 -16.69 18.67
N SER A 72 -12.52 -17.20 17.46
CA SER A 72 -12.68 -18.64 17.23
C SER A 72 -11.33 -19.34 17.38
N ARG A 73 -11.28 -20.40 18.20
CA ARG A 73 -10.03 -21.15 18.43
C ARG A 73 -9.68 -22.04 17.25
N LYS A 74 -8.41 -21.97 16.84
CA LYS A 74 -7.79 -22.91 15.88
C LYS A 74 -7.53 -24.23 16.61
N VAL A 75 -8.14 -25.32 16.14
CA VAL A 75 -8.06 -26.65 16.78
C VAL A 75 -7.27 -27.66 15.98
N ASP A 76 -7.18 -27.48 14.65
CA ASP A 76 -6.47 -28.38 13.76
C ASP A 76 -6.03 -27.64 12.49
N LEU A 77 -5.16 -28.28 11.69
CA LEU A 77 -4.72 -27.83 10.38
C LEU A 77 -5.05 -28.92 9.35
N LYS A 78 -6.00 -28.62 8.48
CA LYS A 78 -6.43 -29.55 7.43
C LYS A 78 -5.72 -29.24 6.12
N GLU A 79 -5.13 -30.25 5.50
CA GLU A 79 -4.59 -30.16 4.15
C GLU A 79 -5.72 -30.05 3.10
N LYS A 80 -5.70 -29.00 2.29
CA LYS A 80 -6.72 -28.65 1.27
C LYS A 80 -6.28 -28.97 -0.16
N GLY A 81 -4.97 -29.15 -0.39
CA GLY A 81 -4.45 -29.51 -1.70
C GLY A 81 -2.94 -29.35 -1.83
N THR A 82 -2.44 -29.61 -3.02
CA THR A 82 -1.02 -29.53 -3.36
C THR A 82 -0.72 -28.24 -4.12
N ILE A 83 0.36 -27.56 -3.74
CA ILE A 83 0.89 -26.41 -4.47
C ILE A 83 1.85 -26.95 -5.54
N TYR A 84 1.62 -26.54 -6.78
CA TYR A 84 2.47 -26.90 -7.92
C TYR A 84 3.25 -25.71 -8.41
N ARG A 85 4.51 -25.94 -8.78
CA ARG A 85 5.35 -24.98 -9.50
C ARG A 85 5.85 -25.58 -10.81
N LYS A 86 6.23 -24.74 -11.75
CA LYS A 86 6.82 -25.15 -13.03
C LYS A 86 8.29 -25.51 -12.81
N GLY A 87 8.68 -26.76 -13.02
CA GLY A 87 10.08 -27.19 -13.10
C GLY A 87 10.59 -27.15 -14.55
N ASN A 88 11.82 -27.61 -14.76
CA ASN A 88 12.49 -27.55 -16.08
C ASN A 88 11.77 -28.37 -17.16
N GLU A 89 11.30 -29.57 -16.82
CA GLU A 89 10.64 -30.49 -17.77
C GLU A 89 9.16 -30.73 -17.45
N LYS A 90 8.76 -30.57 -16.20
CA LYS A 90 7.41 -30.87 -15.70
C LYS A 90 7.06 -30.02 -14.49
N TYR A 91 5.78 -30.01 -14.13
CA TYR A 91 5.35 -29.44 -12.86
C TYR A 91 5.79 -30.30 -11.68
N GLU A 92 6.22 -29.62 -10.61
CA GLU A 92 6.74 -30.22 -9.39
C GLU A 92 5.87 -29.80 -8.19
N VAL A 93 5.84 -30.65 -7.16
CA VAL A 93 5.18 -30.33 -5.90
C VAL A 93 6.04 -29.32 -5.13
N ALA A 94 5.51 -28.12 -4.93
CA ALA A 94 6.15 -27.05 -4.16
C ALA A 94 5.71 -27.06 -2.69
N GLY A 95 4.61 -27.71 -2.35
CA GLY A 95 4.14 -27.78 -0.97
C GLY A 95 2.69 -28.21 -0.86
N LYS A 96 2.13 -28.01 0.34
CA LYS A 96 0.75 -28.35 0.66
C LYS A 96 0.03 -27.10 1.14
N LYS A 97 -1.17 -26.88 0.61
CA LYS A 97 -2.08 -25.83 1.06
C LYS A 97 -2.80 -26.37 2.29
N SER A 98 -2.69 -25.68 3.42
CA SER A 98 -3.38 -26.03 4.66
C SER A 98 -4.36 -24.94 5.05
N GLU A 99 -5.46 -25.33 5.69
CA GLU A 99 -6.49 -24.45 6.20
C GLU A 99 -6.70 -24.76 7.69
N TYR A 100 -6.81 -23.71 8.51
CA TYR A 100 -7.12 -23.89 9.91
C TYR A 100 -8.54 -24.40 10.09
N VAL A 101 -8.70 -25.43 10.92
CA VAL A 101 -10.00 -25.88 11.42
C VAL A 101 -10.27 -25.14 12.71
N TYR A 102 -11.47 -24.59 12.83
CA TYR A 102 -11.89 -23.81 13.99
C TYR A 102 -12.90 -24.58 14.83
N GLU A 103 -12.81 -24.45 16.15
CA GLU A 103 -13.74 -25.08 17.11
C GLU A 103 -15.20 -24.68 16.84
N ASN A 104 -15.39 -23.39 16.52
CA ASN A 104 -16.67 -22.79 16.22
C ASN A 104 -16.59 -21.96 14.93
N THR A 105 -17.67 -22.00 14.16
CA THR A 105 -17.88 -21.14 12.99
C THR A 105 -19.28 -20.54 13.05
N THR A 106 -19.45 -19.38 12.44
CA THR A 106 -20.72 -18.68 12.36
C THR A 106 -21.19 -18.55 10.92
N PRO A 107 -22.52 -18.51 10.68
CA PRO A 107 -23.04 -18.09 9.40
C PRO A 107 -22.73 -16.61 9.19
N PHE A 108 -22.29 -16.28 7.97
CA PHE A 108 -22.05 -14.92 7.50
C PHE A 108 -21.09 -14.10 8.39
N PRO A 109 -19.86 -14.59 8.64
CA PRO A 109 -18.90 -13.89 9.48
C PRO A 109 -18.35 -12.64 8.79
N ARG A 110 -18.30 -11.54 9.54
CA ARG A 110 -17.83 -10.20 9.13
C ARG A 110 -16.70 -9.70 10.02
N MET A 111 -16.61 -10.22 11.25
CA MET A 111 -15.55 -9.91 12.21
C MET A 111 -14.58 -11.08 12.37
N TYR A 112 -13.89 -11.45 11.28
CA TYR A 112 -13.12 -12.70 11.18
C TYR A 112 -11.61 -12.56 11.37
N SER A 113 -11.06 -11.35 11.30
CA SER A 113 -9.62 -11.13 11.44
C SER A 113 -9.18 -11.27 12.90
N ASP A 114 -8.13 -12.04 13.14
CA ASP A 114 -7.53 -12.28 14.46
C ASP A 114 -6.34 -11.35 14.77
N ASP A 115 -6.15 -10.30 13.95
CA ASP A 115 -5.18 -9.24 14.21
C ASP A 115 -5.65 -8.40 15.41
N GLU A 116 -4.75 -8.14 16.36
CA GLU A 116 -5.07 -7.46 17.62
C GLU A 116 -5.70 -6.07 17.40
N GLN A 117 -5.25 -5.32 16.39
CA GLN A 117 -5.80 -4.00 16.08
C GLN A 117 -7.23 -4.11 15.54
N HIS A 118 -7.48 -5.10 14.67
CA HIS A 118 -8.84 -5.35 14.17
C HIS A 118 -9.76 -5.85 15.29
N VAL A 119 -9.26 -6.71 16.18
CA VAL A 119 -10.03 -7.22 17.34
C VAL A 119 -10.44 -6.07 18.24
N ALA A 120 -9.51 -5.17 18.59
CA ALA A 120 -9.81 -3.98 19.36
C ALA A 120 -10.86 -3.11 18.67
N TYR A 121 -10.73 -2.91 17.35
CA TYR A 121 -11.70 -2.16 16.57
C TYR A 121 -13.10 -2.78 16.56
N TYR A 122 -13.20 -4.10 16.36
CA TYR A 122 -14.49 -4.80 16.40
C TYR A 122 -15.18 -4.61 17.74
N LYS A 123 -14.42 -4.73 18.84
CA LYS A 123 -14.96 -4.58 20.20
C LYS A 123 -15.41 -3.15 20.46
N ASP A 124 -14.62 -2.15 20.08
CA ASP A 124 -14.97 -0.74 20.24
C ASP A 124 -16.24 -0.36 19.45
N MET A 125 -16.26 -0.65 18.14
CA MET A 125 -17.39 -0.36 17.24
C MET A 125 -18.70 -1.04 17.67
N MET A 126 -18.60 -2.24 18.23
CA MET A 126 -19.75 -3.05 18.63
C MET A 126 -20.12 -2.92 20.11
N GLY A 127 -19.25 -2.34 20.95
CA GLY A 127 -19.42 -2.27 22.40
C GLY A 127 -19.30 -3.65 23.08
N PHE A 128 -18.41 -4.51 22.60
CA PHE A 128 -18.20 -5.84 23.16
C PHE A 128 -17.11 -5.86 24.24
N ASP A 129 -17.28 -6.72 25.23
CA ASP A 129 -16.23 -7.12 26.16
C ASP A 129 -15.41 -8.30 25.60
N ASP A 130 -14.39 -8.73 26.35
CA ASP A 130 -13.53 -9.85 25.95
C ASP A 130 -14.24 -11.22 25.99
N ALA A 131 -15.35 -11.33 26.72
CA ALA A 131 -16.11 -12.57 26.87
C ALA A 131 -17.13 -12.80 25.75
N HIS A 132 -17.54 -11.72 25.06
CA HIS A 132 -18.54 -11.78 24.01
C HIS A 132 -18.08 -12.58 22.80
N ASN A 133 -18.89 -13.56 22.38
CA ASN A 133 -18.67 -14.35 21.19
C ASN A 133 -19.62 -13.90 20.07
N PRO A 134 -19.11 -13.30 18.97
CA PRO A 134 -19.98 -12.73 17.95
C PRO A 134 -20.87 -13.78 17.25
N GLY A 135 -22.17 -13.53 17.20
CA GLY A 135 -23.14 -14.34 16.46
C GLY A 135 -23.51 -13.79 15.08
N LEU A 136 -24.55 -14.35 14.45
CA LEU A 136 -25.07 -13.86 13.17
C LEU A 136 -25.54 -12.40 13.24
N ILE A 137 -26.29 -12.05 14.29
CA ILE A 137 -26.86 -10.71 14.47
C ILE A 137 -25.74 -9.67 14.64
N ASP A 138 -24.69 -10.03 15.39
CA ASP A 138 -23.53 -9.17 15.59
C ASP A 138 -22.80 -8.91 14.27
N ASN A 139 -22.62 -9.95 13.46
CA ASN A 139 -21.99 -9.82 12.15
C ASN A 139 -22.82 -9.02 11.14
N VAL A 140 -24.14 -9.19 11.13
CA VAL A 140 -25.05 -8.33 10.33
C VAL A 140 -25.01 -6.88 10.81
N SER A 141 -24.94 -6.68 12.13
CA SER A 141 -24.85 -5.34 12.74
C SER A 141 -23.54 -4.66 12.41
N PHE A 142 -22.42 -5.39 12.46
CA PHE A 142 -21.11 -4.88 12.04
C PHE A 142 -21.09 -4.56 10.54
N MET A 143 -21.67 -5.41 9.70
CA MET A 143 -21.84 -5.12 8.27
C MET A 143 -22.63 -3.83 8.07
N ALA A 144 -23.76 -3.64 8.76
CA ALA A 144 -24.58 -2.44 8.62
C ALA A 144 -23.84 -1.18 9.07
N LYS A 145 -23.18 -1.21 10.23
CA LYS A 145 -22.45 -0.06 10.80
C LYS A 145 -21.19 0.27 9.99
N TYR A 146 -20.28 -0.69 9.85
CA TYR A 146 -18.97 -0.47 9.28
C TYR A 146 -18.95 -0.68 7.77
N GLN A 147 -19.25 -1.89 7.29
CA GLN A 147 -19.02 -2.23 5.88
C GLN A 147 -19.98 -1.50 4.92
N VAL A 148 -21.25 -1.35 5.30
CA VAL A 148 -22.25 -0.62 4.51
C VAL A 148 -22.29 0.85 4.92
N GLY A 149 -22.34 1.16 6.22
CA GLY A 149 -22.40 2.54 6.71
C GLY A 149 -21.11 3.31 6.42
N GLN A 150 -20.03 2.97 7.14
CA GLN A 150 -18.75 3.68 7.07
C GLN A 150 -18.02 3.47 5.74
N MET A 151 -18.01 2.26 5.17
CA MET A 151 -17.20 1.93 4.00
C MET A 151 -17.92 2.06 2.66
N TYR A 152 -19.24 2.30 2.62
CA TYR A 152 -19.96 2.47 1.35
C TYR A 152 -20.85 3.70 1.35
N MET A 153 -21.82 3.78 2.26
CA MET A 153 -22.80 4.87 2.31
C MET A 153 -22.14 6.20 2.59
N ARG A 154 -21.09 6.26 3.43
CA ARG A 154 -20.29 7.48 3.65
C ARG A 154 -19.71 8.03 2.35
N TYR A 155 -19.08 7.20 1.51
CA TYR A 155 -18.54 7.62 0.21
C TYR A 155 -19.64 8.00 -0.79
N PHE A 156 -20.76 7.27 -0.77
CA PHE A 156 -21.93 7.64 -1.56
C PHE A 156 -22.41 9.05 -1.17
N MET A 157 -22.45 9.36 0.13
CA MET A 157 -22.82 10.68 0.63
C MET A 157 -21.76 11.75 0.34
N TRP A 158 -20.46 11.43 0.35
CA TRP A 158 -19.42 12.35 -0.11
C TRP A 158 -19.70 12.90 -1.51
N ASN A 159 -20.18 12.03 -2.40
CA ASN A 159 -20.44 12.38 -3.79
C ASN A 159 -21.77 13.13 -4.00
N PHE A 160 -22.78 12.94 -3.14
CA PHE A 160 -24.14 13.43 -3.41
C PHE A 160 -24.75 14.34 -2.32
N ALA A 161 -24.09 14.49 -1.17
CA ALA A 161 -24.47 15.42 -0.12
C ALA A 161 -23.33 16.41 0.23
N GLY A 162 -22.08 15.93 0.22
CA GLY A 162 -20.88 16.70 0.50
C GLY A 162 -19.96 15.99 1.49
N ARG A 163 -18.81 16.60 1.78
CA ARG A 163 -17.68 15.97 2.47
C ARG A 163 -17.11 16.92 3.53
N GLN A 164 -16.84 16.40 4.73
CA GLN A 164 -16.24 17.16 5.82
C GLN A 164 -14.75 17.41 5.56
N ASN A 165 -14.02 16.37 5.19
CA ASN A 165 -12.63 16.38 4.76
C ASN A 165 -12.31 15.04 4.07
N ASP A 166 -11.11 14.92 3.55
CA ASP A 166 -10.56 13.75 2.86
C ASP A 166 -9.62 12.91 3.72
N GLU A 167 -9.57 13.19 5.02
CA GLU A 167 -8.83 12.36 5.98
C GLU A 167 -9.48 10.99 6.12
N GLN A 168 -8.64 9.97 6.32
CA GLN A 168 -9.12 8.62 6.46
C GLN A 168 -9.82 8.43 7.81
N GLY A 169 -11.12 8.14 7.77
CA GLY A 169 -11.92 7.97 8.98
C GLY A 169 -12.05 6.51 9.44
N GLN A 170 -11.64 6.21 10.68
CA GLN A 170 -11.90 4.91 11.32
C GLN A 170 -13.12 4.95 12.27
N GLY A 171 -14.16 5.71 11.94
CA GLY A 171 -15.37 5.87 12.79
C GLY A 171 -15.32 7.06 13.75
N SER A 172 -14.26 7.87 13.65
CA SER A 172 -14.16 9.22 14.25
C SER A 172 -15.17 10.18 13.62
N ILE A 173 -15.63 11.17 14.40
CA ILE A 173 -16.51 12.26 13.92
C ILE A 173 -15.73 13.41 13.26
N TYR A 174 -14.39 13.37 13.31
CA TYR A 174 -13.51 14.43 12.82
C TYR A 174 -12.86 14.10 11.48
N GLU A 175 -12.81 12.82 11.10
CA GLU A 175 -12.07 12.34 9.94
C GLU A 175 -13.02 11.63 8.98
N GLY A 176 -13.04 12.14 7.75
CA GLY A 176 -13.67 11.51 6.62
C GLY A 176 -15.20 11.44 6.67
N MET A 177 -15.89 12.19 7.53
CA MET A 177 -17.36 12.15 7.53
C MET A 177 -17.94 12.85 6.29
N TRP A 178 -19.18 12.51 5.93
CA TRP A 178 -19.93 13.29 4.97
C TRP A 178 -20.60 14.47 5.67
N LEU A 179 -20.82 15.57 4.96
CA LEU A 179 -21.47 16.76 5.49
C LEU A 179 -22.30 17.42 4.39
N SER A 180 -23.50 17.88 4.72
CA SER A 180 -24.40 18.49 3.73
C SER A 180 -24.16 19.98 3.51
N GLY A 181 -23.73 20.71 4.54
CA GLY A 181 -23.73 22.17 4.60
C GLY A 181 -24.98 22.76 5.25
N ILE A 182 -25.95 21.94 5.62
CA ILE A 182 -27.14 22.34 6.38
C ILE A 182 -26.83 22.13 7.87
N LYS A 183 -26.34 23.19 8.53
CA LYS A 183 -25.81 23.15 9.91
C LYS A 183 -26.69 22.39 10.92
N PRO A 184 -28.03 22.55 10.98
CA PRO A 184 -28.85 21.79 11.93
C PRO A 184 -28.87 20.28 11.66
N ILE A 185 -28.76 19.86 10.40
CA ILE A 185 -28.72 18.44 10.02
C ILE A 185 -27.34 17.87 10.34
N ASP A 186 -26.29 18.59 9.92
CA ASP A 186 -24.91 18.18 10.14
C ASP A 186 -24.59 18.08 11.64
N GLY A 187 -25.16 18.99 12.45
CA GLY A 187 -24.96 18.99 13.90
C GLY A 187 -25.57 17.81 14.65
N LEU A 188 -26.45 17.01 14.03
CA LEU A 188 -26.98 15.79 14.64
C LEU A 188 -25.91 14.70 14.80
N PHE A 189 -24.86 14.71 13.98
CA PHE A 189 -23.83 13.67 13.96
C PHE A 189 -22.39 14.20 14.00
N LEU A 190 -22.17 15.49 13.74
CA LEU A 190 -20.84 16.14 13.82
C LEU A 190 -20.71 17.17 14.95
N GLY A 191 -21.78 17.41 15.72
CA GLY A 191 -21.81 18.47 16.74
C GLY A 191 -21.92 19.87 16.14
N ASP A 192 -21.72 20.91 16.95
CA ASP A 192 -21.95 22.30 16.52
C ASP A 192 -21.09 22.72 15.31
N GLN A 193 -21.75 23.18 14.24
CA GLN A 193 -21.14 23.60 12.97
C GLN A 193 -21.12 25.14 12.81
N THR A 194 -21.34 25.90 13.89
CA THR A 194 -21.39 27.37 13.80
C THR A 194 -20.00 28.03 13.83
N ASN A 195 -19.13 27.61 14.74
CA ASN A 195 -17.81 28.21 15.00
C ASN A 195 -16.66 27.23 14.72
N LEU A 196 -16.62 26.67 13.51
CA LEU A 196 -15.57 25.76 13.12
C LEU A 196 -14.23 26.51 12.91
N PRO A 197 -13.08 25.89 13.24
CA PRO A 197 -11.77 26.50 13.07
C PRO A 197 -11.40 26.68 11.57
N PRO A 198 -10.49 27.62 11.26
CA PRO A 198 -9.97 27.84 9.90
C PRO A 198 -9.42 26.57 9.23
N THR A 199 -8.83 25.66 10.00
CA THR A 199 -8.30 24.37 9.52
C THR A 199 -9.37 23.50 8.85
N ILE A 200 -10.65 23.68 9.19
CA ILE A 200 -11.77 22.98 8.55
C ILE A 200 -12.36 23.84 7.43
N VAL A 201 -12.74 25.09 7.73
CA VAL A 201 -13.55 25.90 6.79
C VAL A 201 -12.75 26.45 5.61
N GLU A 202 -11.43 26.51 5.72
CA GLU A 202 -10.52 26.93 4.64
C GLU A 202 -9.89 25.73 3.91
N SER A 203 -10.18 24.50 4.33
CA SER A 203 -9.74 23.30 3.60
C SER A 203 -10.50 23.18 2.28
N THR A 204 -9.78 22.86 1.20
CA THR A 204 -10.38 22.62 -0.13
C THR A 204 -11.27 21.38 -0.14
N SER A 205 -11.09 20.44 0.80
CA SER A 205 -11.87 19.21 0.88
C SER A 205 -13.22 19.37 1.61
N TYR A 206 -13.55 20.59 2.06
CA TYR A 206 -14.77 20.92 2.81
C TYR A 206 -15.94 21.29 1.87
N ASN A 207 -16.56 20.25 1.30
CA ASN A 207 -17.50 20.35 0.18
C ASN A 207 -18.96 20.29 0.66
N ARG A 208 -19.82 21.18 0.16
CA ARG A 208 -21.23 21.28 0.61
C ARG A 208 -22.21 21.27 -0.56
N PHE A 209 -22.85 20.13 -0.82
CA PHE A 209 -23.81 20.00 -1.93
C PHE A 209 -25.27 20.15 -1.49
N PHE A 210 -25.54 20.34 -0.19
CA PHE A 210 -26.86 20.57 0.41
C PHE A 210 -27.91 19.51 0.03
N PHE A 211 -27.46 18.27 -0.18
CA PHE A 211 -28.26 17.14 -0.71
C PHE A 211 -28.87 17.36 -2.10
N LEU A 212 -28.56 18.44 -2.82
CA LEU A 212 -29.21 18.74 -4.10
C LEU A 212 -29.00 17.62 -5.15
N PRO A 213 -27.77 17.07 -5.34
CA PRO A 213 -27.57 15.95 -6.24
C PRO A 213 -28.32 14.68 -5.78
N LEU A 214 -28.28 14.39 -4.48
CA LEU A 214 -28.98 13.25 -3.88
C LEU A 214 -30.49 13.32 -4.12
N ILE A 215 -31.12 14.45 -3.79
CA ILE A 215 -32.56 14.65 -3.95
C ILE A 215 -32.97 14.51 -5.42
N LEU A 216 -32.19 15.10 -6.34
CA LEU A 216 -32.48 14.99 -7.77
C LEU A 216 -32.39 13.53 -8.25
N GLY A 217 -31.40 12.77 -7.79
CA GLY A 217 -31.28 11.34 -8.07
C GLY A 217 -32.44 10.51 -7.51
N LEU A 218 -32.86 10.78 -6.27
CA LEU A 218 -34.02 10.10 -5.65
C LEU A 218 -35.33 10.37 -6.42
N ILE A 219 -35.53 11.61 -6.88
CA ILE A 219 -36.66 11.97 -7.76
C ILE A 219 -36.59 11.15 -9.05
N GLY A 220 -35.41 11.04 -9.66
CA GLY A 220 -35.19 10.25 -10.85
C GLY A 220 -35.45 8.75 -10.67
N ILE A 221 -35.07 8.17 -9.52
CA ILE A 221 -35.41 6.78 -9.17
C ILE A 221 -36.93 6.58 -9.19
N VAL A 222 -37.66 7.40 -8.43
CA VAL A 222 -39.12 7.29 -8.33
C VAL A 222 -39.77 7.47 -9.70
N TRP A 223 -39.30 8.44 -10.48
CA TRP A 223 -39.79 8.70 -11.83
C TRP A 223 -39.54 7.52 -12.78
N HIS A 224 -38.34 6.92 -12.74
CA HIS A 224 -37.95 5.81 -13.60
C HIS A 224 -38.78 4.55 -13.29
N PHE A 225 -38.90 4.17 -12.01
CA PHE A 225 -39.68 3.00 -11.59
C PHE A 225 -41.18 3.14 -11.87
N LYS A 226 -41.75 4.34 -11.79
CA LYS A 226 -43.16 4.58 -12.13
C LYS A 226 -43.44 4.42 -13.63
N ARG A 227 -42.43 4.51 -14.48
CA ARG A 227 -42.57 4.52 -15.94
C ARG A 227 -42.17 3.22 -16.59
N ASN A 228 -41.00 2.71 -16.24
CA ASN A 228 -40.48 1.48 -16.79
C ASN A 228 -39.70 0.72 -15.73
N GLN A 229 -40.40 -0.20 -15.06
CA GLN A 229 -39.82 -1.03 -14.00
C GLN A 229 -38.69 -1.94 -14.52
N LYS A 230 -38.72 -2.33 -15.80
CA LYS A 230 -37.70 -3.22 -16.37
C LYS A 230 -36.39 -2.47 -16.54
N ASP A 231 -36.42 -1.32 -17.19
CA ASP A 231 -35.23 -0.49 -17.40
C ASP A 231 -34.71 0.06 -16.07
N ALA A 232 -35.61 0.46 -15.16
CA ALA A 232 -35.25 0.87 -13.81
C ALA A 232 -34.59 -0.28 -13.03
N GLY A 233 -35.08 -1.51 -13.21
CA GLY A 233 -34.47 -2.71 -12.66
C GLY A 233 -33.05 -2.95 -13.18
N VAL A 234 -32.77 -2.69 -14.46
CA VAL A 234 -31.42 -2.81 -15.02
C VAL A 234 -30.45 -1.81 -14.36
N VAL A 235 -30.85 -0.55 -14.23
CA VAL A 235 -30.01 0.46 -13.55
C VAL A 235 -29.85 0.14 -12.06
N ALA A 236 -30.90 -0.36 -11.40
CA ALA A 236 -30.84 -0.77 -10.01
C ALA A 236 -29.92 -1.99 -9.79
N LEU A 237 -29.92 -2.95 -10.70
CA LEU A 237 -28.97 -4.07 -10.66
C LEU A 237 -27.54 -3.58 -10.86
N LEU A 238 -27.30 -2.65 -11.80
CA LEU A 238 -25.99 -2.04 -11.97
C LEU A 238 -25.53 -1.35 -10.68
N PHE A 239 -26.39 -0.51 -10.08
CA PHE A 239 -26.13 0.17 -8.81
C PHE A 239 -25.80 -0.81 -7.68
N PHE A 240 -26.58 -1.89 -7.55
CA PHE A 240 -26.38 -2.90 -6.51
C PHE A 240 -25.08 -3.69 -6.72
N PHE A 241 -24.83 -4.21 -7.93
CA PHE A 241 -23.67 -5.07 -8.20
C PHE A 241 -22.35 -4.31 -8.21
N THR A 242 -22.36 -3.01 -8.50
CA THR A 242 -21.17 -2.15 -8.47
C THR A 242 -21.04 -1.33 -7.18
N GLY A 243 -21.87 -1.63 -6.17
CA GLY A 243 -21.88 -1.00 -4.85
C GLY A 243 -21.99 -2.06 -3.75
N LEU A 244 -23.19 -2.26 -3.22
CA LEU A 244 -23.46 -3.15 -2.09
C LEU A 244 -22.98 -4.60 -2.30
N ALA A 245 -23.05 -5.16 -3.50
CA ALA A 245 -22.57 -6.53 -3.74
C ALA A 245 -21.04 -6.64 -3.58
N ILE A 246 -20.30 -5.57 -3.92
CA ILE A 246 -18.84 -5.50 -3.72
C ILE A 246 -18.53 -5.55 -2.23
N VAL A 247 -19.27 -4.82 -1.40
CA VAL A 247 -19.14 -4.87 0.08
C VAL A 247 -19.28 -6.32 0.59
N LEU A 248 -20.33 -7.01 0.13
CA LEU A 248 -20.59 -8.39 0.52
C LEU A 248 -19.46 -9.34 0.11
N TYR A 249 -18.93 -9.18 -1.10
CA TYR A 249 -17.89 -10.02 -1.69
C TYR A 249 -16.48 -9.74 -1.15
N LEU A 250 -16.14 -8.48 -0.91
CA LEU A 250 -14.84 -8.10 -0.38
C LEU A 250 -14.72 -8.42 1.11
N ASN A 251 -15.85 -8.45 1.84
CA ASN A 251 -15.89 -8.67 3.28
C ASN A 251 -14.77 -7.92 4.01
N GLN A 252 -14.69 -6.61 3.79
CA GLN A 252 -13.55 -5.79 4.22
C GLN A 252 -13.40 -5.83 5.74
N LYS A 253 -12.15 -6.00 6.19
CA LYS A 253 -11.74 -5.88 7.58
C LYS A 253 -11.54 -4.38 7.93
N PRO A 254 -11.53 -4.00 9.21
CA PRO A 254 -11.31 -2.62 9.60
C PRO A 254 -9.86 -2.19 9.39
N MET A 255 -9.57 -0.91 9.56
CA MET A 255 -8.20 -0.36 9.49
C MET A 255 -7.48 -0.64 8.17
N GLU A 256 -8.23 -0.58 7.06
CA GLU A 256 -7.64 -0.56 5.72
C GLU A 256 -6.61 0.57 5.60
N PRO A 257 -5.52 0.41 4.83
CA PRO A 257 -4.41 1.38 4.80
C PRO A 257 -4.75 2.71 4.10
N ARG A 258 -5.90 2.79 3.43
CA ARG A 258 -6.41 3.99 2.75
C ARG A 258 -7.90 3.85 2.47
N GLU A 259 -8.53 4.98 2.13
CA GLU A 259 -9.90 5.02 1.65
C GLU A 259 -10.09 4.14 0.39
N ARG A 260 -11.24 3.47 0.29
CA ARG A 260 -11.58 2.48 -0.75
C ARG A 260 -12.76 2.89 -1.63
N ASP A 261 -13.06 4.18 -1.70
CA ASP A 261 -14.15 4.76 -2.49
C ASP A 261 -14.13 4.34 -3.97
N TYR A 262 -12.94 4.21 -4.56
CA TYR A 262 -12.74 3.76 -5.94
C TYR A 262 -13.34 2.38 -6.24
N ALA A 263 -13.51 1.51 -5.24
CA ALA A 263 -14.15 0.21 -5.41
C ALA A 263 -15.64 0.33 -5.76
N TYR A 264 -16.26 1.48 -5.46
CA TYR A 264 -17.70 1.70 -5.52
C TYR A 264 -18.15 2.70 -6.59
N VAL A 265 -17.19 3.27 -7.35
CA VAL A 265 -17.43 4.31 -8.37
C VAL A 265 -18.47 3.89 -9.41
N GLY A 266 -18.54 2.60 -9.75
CA GLY A 266 -19.56 2.09 -10.67
C GLY A 266 -20.98 2.37 -10.18
N SER A 267 -21.23 2.27 -8.87
CA SER A 267 -22.56 2.58 -8.30
C SER A 267 -22.85 4.09 -8.33
N PHE A 268 -21.82 4.93 -8.21
CA PHE A 268 -21.98 6.38 -8.29
C PHE A 268 -22.35 6.80 -9.72
N TYR A 269 -21.76 6.17 -10.74
CA TYR A 269 -22.16 6.35 -12.13
C TYR A 269 -23.60 5.89 -12.39
N ALA A 270 -24.01 4.76 -11.81
CA ALA A 270 -25.40 4.30 -11.91
C ALA A 270 -26.37 5.31 -11.27
N PHE A 271 -26.00 5.90 -10.13
CA PHE A 271 -26.82 6.93 -9.48
C PHE A 271 -26.89 8.24 -10.30
N ALA A 272 -25.80 8.63 -10.98
CA ALA A 272 -25.79 9.80 -11.86
C ALA A 272 -26.78 9.69 -13.04
N ILE A 273 -27.06 8.47 -13.52
CA ILE A 273 -28.14 8.24 -14.50
C ILE A 273 -29.47 8.70 -13.91
N TRP A 274 -29.77 8.34 -12.67
CA TRP A 274 -31.00 8.78 -12.01
C TRP A 274 -31.01 10.29 -11.74
N ILE A 275 -29.87 10.93 -11.46
CA ILE A 275 -29.80 12.40 -11.38
C ILE A 275 -30.27 13.02 -12.71
N GLY A 276 -29.79 12.52 -13.85
CA GLY A 276 -30.25 12.96 -15.17
C GLY A 276 -31.75 12.74 -15.39
N LEU A 277 -32.28 11.58 -14.99
CA LEU A 277 -33.72 11.28 -15.06
C LEU A 277 -34.54 12.14 -14.10
N GLY A 278 -33.97 12.61 -12.99
CA GLY A 278 -34.57 13.60 -12.10
C GLY A 278 -34.88 14.91 -12.81
N GLY A 279 -33.99 15.36 -13.71
CA GLY A 279 -34.26 16.49 -14.60
C GLY A 279 -35.48 16.28 -15.50
N MET A 280 -35.64 15.06 -16.05
CA MET A 280 -36.82 14.71 -16.85
C MET A 280 -38.11 14.71 -16.01
N ALA A 281 -38.02 14.28 -14.75
CA ALA A 281 -39.15 14.33 -13.82
C ALA A 281 -39.60 15.76 -13.53
N ILE A 282 -38.65 16.68 -13.32
CA ILE A 282 -38.92 18.11 -13.12
C ILE A 282 -39.57 18.70 -14.38
N PHE A 283 -39.02 18.39 -15.56
CA PHE A 283 -39.57 18.85 -16.84
C PHE A 283 -41.04 18.47 -16.98
N GLU A 284 -41.38 17.21 -16.74
CA GLU A 284 -42.75 16.74 -16.83
C GLU A 284 -43.66 17.44 -15.82
N TRP A 285 -43.21 17.57 -14.57
CA TRP A 285 -44.00 18.22 -13.52
C TRP A 285 -44.27 19.70 -13.85
N LEU A 286 -43.27 20.43 -14.35
CA LEU A 286 -43.41 21.81 -14.80
C LEU A 286 -44.32 21.91 -16.03
N SER A 287 -44.20 20.99 -16.99
CA SER A 287 -45.00 20.98 -18.23
C SER A 287 -46.51 20.83 -17.97
N ARG A 288 -46.92 20.36 -16.77
CA ARG A 288 -48.33 20.33 -16.36
C ARG A 288 -48.87 21.70 -15.98
N LYS A 289 -48.00 22.68 -15.70
CA LYS A 289 -48.36 24.01 -15.18
C LYS A 289 -47.98 25.14 -16.12
N ILE A 290 -46.97 24.96 -16.97
CA ILE A 290 -46.43 26.00 -17.87
C ILE A 290 -46.15 25.43 -19.27
N LYS A 291 -45.84 26.31 -20.23
CA LYS A 291 -45.53 25.92 -21.61
C LYS A 291 -44.35 24.94 -21.66
N PRO A 292 -44.39 23.88 -22.51
CA PRO A 292 -43.34 22.88 -22.57
C PRO A 292 -41.93 23.43 -22.82
N GLN A 293 -41.79 24.45 -23.67
CA GLN A 293 -40.50 25.10 -23.91
C GLN A 293 -39.93 25.74 -22.63
N THR A 294 -40.75 26.48 -21.90
CA THR A 294 -40.35 27.11 -20.62
C THR A 294 -40.10 26.06 -19.55
N ALA A 295 -40.89 24.99 -19.49
CA ALA A 295 -40.66 23.86 -18.60
C ALA A 295 -39.32 23.16 -18.89
N ALA A 296 -38.96 22.97 -20.16
CA ALA A 296 -37.71 22.34 -20.56
C ALA A 296 -36.49 23.20 -20.18
N ILE A 297 -36.58 24.52 -20.39
CA ILE A 297 -35.54 25.46 -19.95
C ILE A 297 -35.42 25.42 -18.42
N GLY A 298 -36.54 25.54 -17.70
CA GLY A 298 -36.55 25.54 -16.23
C GLY A 298 -35.98 24.25 -15.65
N ALA A 299 -36.38 23.09 -16.17
CA ALA A 299 -35.87 21.79 -15.72
C ALA A 299 -34.38 21.61 -16.00
N THR A 300 -33.91 22.05 -17.17
CA THR A 300 -32.47 22.04 -17.50
C THR A 300 -31.68 22.93 -16.54
N VAL A 301 -32.13 24.17 -16.30
CA VAL A 301 -31.47 25.10 -15.37
C VAL A 301 -31.43 24.52 -13.96
N VAL A 302 -32.56 24.04 -13.45
CA VAL A 302 -32.62 23.43 -12.11
C VAL A 302 -31.73 22.20 -12.04
N GLY A 303 -31.77 21.32 -13.05
CA GLY A 303 -30.95 20.12 -13.09
C GLY A 303 -29.45 20.41 -13.10
N LEU A 304 -29.01 21.40 -13.89
CA LEU A 304 -27.61 21.81 -13.95
C LEU A 304 -27.14 22.46 -12.65
N LEU A 305 -27.95 23.35 -12.05
CA LEU A 305 -27.62 24.01 -10.80
C LEU A 305 -27.58 23.05 -9.60
N ALA A 306 -28.52 22.10 -9.56
CA ALA A 306 -28.65 21.16 -8.44
C ALA A 306 -27.57 20.07 -8.40
N ALA A 307 -26.91 19.77 -9.52
CA ALA A 307 -25.87 18.74 -9.57
C ALA A 307 -24.55 19.25 -10.17
N PRO A 308 -24.34 19.32 -11.50
CA PRO A 308 -23.01 19.56 -12.05
C PRO A 308 -22.41 20.92 -11.66
N VAL A 309 -23.21 22.00 -11.59
CA VAL A 309 -22.68 23.33 -11.25
C VAL A 309 -22.28 23.39 -9.77
N ILE A 310 -23.12 22.91 -8.85
CA ILE A 310 -22.75 22.93 -7.43
C ILE A 310 -21.59 21.99 -7.12
N MET A 311 -21.55 20.81 -7.75
CA MET A 311 -20.45 19.86 -7.57
C MET A 311 -19.13 20.44 -8.09
N ALA A 312 -19.14 21.11 -9.25
CA ALA A 312 -17.96 21.81 -9.75
C ALA A 312 -17.58 23.00 -8.86
N ALA A 313 -18.53 23.82 -8.43
CA ALA A 313 -18.25 25.01 -7.62
C ALA A 313 -17.74 24.69 -6.21
N GLN A 314 -18.02 23.49 -5.68
CA GLN A 314 -17.65 23.06 -4.34
C GLN A 314 -16.59 21.96 -4.31
N GLY A 315 -16.15 21.42 -5.45
CA GLY A 315 -15.20 20.30 -5.46
C GLY A 315 -14.32 20.25 -6.70
N TRP A 316 -14.09 21.38 -7.39
CA TRP A 316 -13.13 21.40 -8.50
C TRP A 316 -11.69 21.53 -8.01
N ASP A 317 -11.47 22.33 -6.96
CA ASP A 317 -10.15 22.62 -6.39
C ASP A 317 -9.52 21.41 -5.70
N ASP A 318 -10.31 20.61 -4.98
CA ASP A 318 -9.86 19.36 -4.36
C ASP A 318 -9.79 18.16 -5.33
N HIS A 319 -10.21 18.33 -6.58
CA HIS A 319 -10.06 17.36 -7.67
C HIS A 319 -9.00 17.75 -8.70
N ASP A 320 -8.53 19.00 -8.68
CA ASP A 320 -7.40 19.43 -9.48
C ASP A 320 -6.13 18.72 -9.01
N ARG A 321 -5.41 18.09 -9.96
CA ARG A 321 -4.15 17.37 -9.71
C ARG A 321 -3.00 17.97 -10.53
N SER A 322 -3.20 19.12 -11.17
CA SER A 322 -2.23 19.75 -12.06
C SER A 322 -0.91 20.12 -11.38
N ASP A 323 -0.94 20.40 -10.08
CA ASP A 323 0.23 20.72 -9.26
C ASP A 323 0.89 19.49 -8.60
N ARG A 324 0.39 18.27 -8.86
CA ARG A 324 0.83 17.06 -8.16
C ARG A 324 2.08 16.45 -8.80
N THR A 325 3.25 16.97 -8.45
CA THR A 325 4.56 16.44 -8.89
C THR A 325 5.31 15.65 -7.82
N ILE A 326 4.90 15.79 -6.55
CA ILE A 326 5.72 15.39 -5.41
C ILE A 326 6.12 13.92 -5.37
N ALA A 327 5.24 13.00 -5.80
CA ALA A 327 5.56 11.57 -5.81
C ALA A 327 6.77 11.25 -6.71
N LEU A 328 6.86 11.90 -7.88
CA LEU A 328 8.02 11.75 -8.77
C LEU A 328 9.24 12.46 -8.19
N ASP A 329 9.09 13.67 -7.65
CA ASP A 329 10.19 14.44 -7.09
C ASP A 329 10.84 13.70 -5.90
N ILE A 330 10.04 13.14 -4.99
CA ILE A 330 10.51 12.28 -3.89
C ILE A 330 11.22 11.04 -4.41
N ALA A 331 10.69 10.38 -5.45
CA ALA A 331 11.36 9.23 -6.06
C ALA A 331 12.74 9.60 -6.63
N ILE A 332 12.85 10.75 -7.28
CA ILE A 332 14.13 11.28 -7.76
C ILE A 332 15.07 11.54 -6.57
N ASP A 333 14.57 12.09 -5.47
CA ASP A 333 15.37 12.40 -4.29
C ASP A 333 15.87 11.13 -3.56
N TYR A 334 15.09 10.06 -3.52
CA TYR A 334 15.55 8.73 -3.09
C TYR A 334 16.73 8.25 -3.95
N LEU A 335 16.62 8.37 -5.28
CA LEU A 335 17.68 7.97 -6.21
C LEU A 335 18.92 8.87 -6.09
N GLU A 336 18.74 10.18 -5.94
CA GLU A 336 19.82 11.16 -5.79
C GLU A 336 20.51 11.09 -4.42
N SER A 337 19.83 10.55 -3.41
CA SER A 337 20.44 10.19 -2.12
C SER A 337 21.48 9.09 -2.28
N CYS A 338 21.37 8.25 -3.32
CA CYS A 338 22.23 7.10 -3.52
C CYS A 338 23.47 7.42 -4.37
N ALA A 339 24.61 6.88 -3.96
CA ALA A 339 25.83 6.85 -4.77
C ALA A 339 25.63 6.07 -6.10
N PRO A 340 26.50 6.26 -7.11
CA PRO A 340 26.42 5.53 -8.39
C PRO A 340 26.46 4.01 -8.21
N ASN A 341 25.71 3.29 -9.06
CA ASN A 341 25.61 1.82 -9.11
C ASN A 341 25.15 1.16 -7.78
N ALA A 342 24.44 1.92 -6.94
CA ALA A 342 23.94 1.44 -5.65
C ALA A 342 22.88 0.32 -5.80
N VAL A 343 22.69 -0.40 -4.70
CA VAL A 343 21.51 -1.22 -4.43
C VAL A 343 20.68 -0.48 -3.39
N LEU A 344 19.45 -0.12 -3.73
CA LEU A 344 18.51 0.54 -2.83
C LEU A 344 17.41 -0.45 -2.45
N PHE A 345 17.40 -0.85 -1.18
CA PHE A 345 16.30 -1.60 -0.60
C PHE A 345 15.13 -0.66 -0.32
N THR A 346 13.94 -1.11 -0.68
CA THR A 346 12.65 -0.45 -0.44
C THR A 346 11.68 -1.42 0.23
N TYR A 347 10.50 -0.96 0.67
CA TYR A 347 9.55 -1.84 1.36
C TYR A 347 8.10 -1.62 0.93
N GLY A 348 7.64 -0.36 0.95
CA GLY A 348 6.23 -0.04 0.72
C GLY A 348 5.87 0.20 -0.74
N ASP A 349 4.57 0.20 -1.04
CA ASP A 349 4.08 0.59 -2.37
C ASP A 349 4.41 2.07 -2.67
N ASN A 350 4.32 2.94 -1.65
CA ASN A 350 4.49 4.39 -1.77
C ASN A 350 5.94 4.83 -2.01
N ASP A 351 6.94 4.01 -1.65
CA ASP A 351 8.34 4.26 -2.02
C ASP A 351 8.67 3.57 -3.36
N THR A 352 8.29 2.31 -3.53
CA THR A 352 8.77 1.46 -4.62
C THR A 352 8.16 1.80 -5.97
N TYR A 353 6.86 2.04 -6.06
CA TYR A 353 6.21 2.27 -7.37
C TYR A 353 6.58 3.60 -8.01
N PRO A 354 6.67 4.73 -7.26
CA PRO A 354 7.21 5.96 -7.82
C PRO A 354 8.66 5.82 -8.30
N LEU A 355 9.49 5.07 -7.55
CA LEU A 355 10.87 4.77 -7.94
C LEU A 355 10.96 3.98 -9.26
N TRP A 356 10.13 2.96 -9.42
CA TRP A 356 10.01 2.21 -10.67
C TRP A 356 9.53 3.08 -11.83
N TYR A 357 8.55 3.96 -11.61
CA TYR A 357 8.12 4.91 -12.63
C TYR A 357 9.27 5.84 -13.05
N ALA A 358 10.01 6.40 -12.08
CA ALA A 358 11.14 7.28 -12.35
C ALA A 358 12.23 6.60 -13.18
N GLN A 359 12.49 5.31 -12.96
CA GLN A 359 13.46 4.56 -13.76
C GLN A 359 12.93 4.13 -15.13
N GLU A 360 11.77 3.46 -15.17
CA GLU A 360 11.28 2.80 -16.39
C GLU A 360 10.64 3.78 -17.40
N VAL A 361 10.13 4.92 -16.93
CA VAL A 361 9.46 5.93 -17.76
C VAL A 361 10.32 7.18 -17.92
N GLU A 362 10.80 7.76 -16.80
CA GLU A 362 11.55 9.02 -16.83
C GLU A 362 13.07 8.81 -17.02
N ASN A 363 13.55 7.56 -17.03
CA ASN A 363 14.95 7.18 -17.20
C ASN A 363 15.90 7.88 -16.19
N VAL A 364 15.45 8.09 -14.95
CA VAL A 364 16.25 8.68 -13.88
C VAL A 364 17.07 7.60 -13.17
N ARG A 365 18.39 7.79 -13.10
CA ARG A 365 19.33 6.89 -12.40
C ARG A 365 19.08 5.40 -12.69
N PRO A 366 19.06 4.98 -13.98
CA PRO A 366 18.87 3.57 -14.36
C PRO A 366 20.01 2.64 -13.90
N ASP A 367 21.09 3.20 -13.33
CA ASP A 367 22.22 2.49 -12.74
C ASP A 367 21.89 1.85 -11.38
N ILE A 368 20.95 2.41 -10.63
CA ILE A 368 20.58 1.93 -9.29
C ILE A 368 19.72 0.67 -9.40
N ARG A 369 20.04 -0.36 -8.62
CA ARG A 369 19.17 -1.52 -8.46
C ARG A 369 18.16 -1.28 -7.35
N LEU A 370 16.87 -1.26 -7.70
CA LEU A 370 15.78 -1.20 -6.74
C LEU A 370 15.39 -2.61 -6.27
N VAL A 371 15.33 -2.82 -4.95
CA VAL A 371 15.02 -4.12 -4.34
C VAL A 371 13.93 -3.96 -3.28
N ASN A 372 12.69 -4.29 -3.61
CA ASN A 372 11.60 -4.31 -2.65
C ASN A 372 11.68 -5.55 -1.76
N LEU A 373 11.87 -5.35 -0.46
CA LEU A 373 12.05 -6.41 0.52
C LEU A 373 10.81 -7.33 0.63
N SER A 374 9.60 -6.79 0.49
CA SER A 374 8.35 -7.56 0.54
C SER A 374 8.19 -8.50 -0.65
N LEU A 375 8.73 -8.12 -1.82
CA LEU A 375 8.73 -8.95 -3.02
C LEU A 375 9.93 -9.90 -3.06
N LEU A 376 11.03 -9.58 -2.37
CA LEU A 376 12.25 -10.39 -2.29
C LEU A 376 12.06 -11.78 -1.67
N ASP A 377 10.95 -11.98 -0.95
CA ASP A 377 10.55 -13.31 -0.46
C ASP A 377 9.99 -14.23 -1.56
N THR A 378 9.78 -13.72 -2.77
CA THR A 378 9.26 -14.49 -3.91
C THR A 378 10.38 -14.90 -4.87
N ASP A 379 10.26 -16.11 -5.41
CA ASP A 379 11.25 -16.69 -6.34
C ASP A 379 11.33 -15.92 -7.66
N TRP A 380 10.19 -15.54 -8.24
CA TRP A 380 10.15 -14.75 -9.48
C TRP A 380 10.88 -13.40 -9.34
N TYR A 381 10.76 -12.73 -8.19
CA TYR A 381 11.42 -11.45 -7.97
C TYR A 381 12.94 -11.64 -7.80
N LEU A 382 13.36 -12.66 -7.04
CA LEU A 382 14.78 -13.03 -6.92
C LEU A 382 15.41 -13.40 -8.27
N ASN A 383 14.70 -14.17 -9.09
CA ASN A 383 15.12 -14.46 -10.47
C ASN A 383 15.32 -13.15 -11.27
N GLY A 384 14.42 -12.17 -11.09
CA GLY A 384 14.57 -10.82 -11.66
C GLY A 384 15.82 -10.08 -11.18
N MET A 385 16.18 -10.20 -9.90
CA MET A 385 17.37 -9.56 -9.33
C MET A 385 18.69 -10.15 -9.86
N GLN A 386 18.67 -11.38 -10.37
CA GLN A 386 19.82 -12.03 -11.02
C GLN A 386 19.92 -11.73 -12.53
N ARG A 387 19.02 -10.90 -13.07
CA ARG A 387 19.12 -10.38 -14.44
C ARG A 387 19.60 -8.94 -14.44
N ARG A 388 20.22 -8.53 -15.53
CA ARG A 388 20.48 -7.10 -15.80
C ARG A 388 19.12 -6.40 -15.92
N GLN A 389 18.95 -5.30 -15.19
CA GLN A 389 17.77 -4.43 -15.27
C GLN A 389 18.27 -3.03 -15.59
N ASN A 390 17.81 -2.47 -16.69
CA ASN A 390 18.28 -1.17 -17.20
C ASN A 390 19.82 -1.16 -17.33
N GLU A 391 20.48 -0.17 -16.74
CA GLU A 391 21.94 -0.06 -16.72
C GLU A 391 22.57 -0.85 -15.56
N SER A 392 21.76 -1.34 -14.63
CA SER A 392 22.23 -2.04 -13.43
C SER A 392 22.54 -3.51 -13.69
N ASP A 393 23.79 -3.91 -13.41
CA ASP A 393 24.20 -5.31 -13.48
C ASP A 393 23.42 -6.20 -12.47
N PRO A 394 23.32 -7.51 -12.73
CA PRO A 394 22.77 -8.48 -11.78
C PRO A 394 23.32 -8.32 -10.37
N LEU A 395 22.50 -8.60 -9.36
CA LEU A 395 23.00 -8.69 -7.99
C LEU A 395 23.99 -9.86 -7.87
N PRO A 396 25.13 -9.70 -7.17
CA PRO A 396 26.15 -10.73 -7.01
C PRO A 396 25.73 -11.81 -6.00
N LEU A 397 24.53 -12.38 -6.12
CA LEU A 397 24.05 -13.44 -5.25
C LEU A 397 24.80 -14.76 -5.52
N SER A 398 25.17 -15.47 -4.46
CA SER A 398 25.73 -16.83 -4.55
C SER A 398 24.64 -17.91 -4.54
N MET A 399 23.43 -17.56 -4.12
CA MET A 399 22.27 -18.46 -4.12
C MET A 399 21.88 -18.91 -5.53
N LYS A 400 21.70 -20.22 -5.70
CA LYS A 400 21.16 -20.85 -6.92
C LYS A 400 19.64 -20.88 -6.88
N GLU A 401 18.99 -20.83 -8.04
CA GLU A 401 17.53 -20.89 -8.17
C GLU A 401 16.91 -22.06 -7.39
N SER A 402 17.50 -23.26 -7.50
CA SER A 402 17.06 -24.45 -6.77
C SER A 402 17.04 -24.30 -5.24
N GLN A 403 17.73 -23.31 -4.68
CA GLN A 403 17.80 -23.05 -3.25
C GLN A 403 16.71 -22.11 -2.75
N TYR A 404 15.96 -21.43 -3.63
CA TYR A 404 14.95 -20.43 -3.27
C TYR A 404 13.65 -20.51 -4.07
N VAL A 405 13.47 -21.48 -4.97
CA VAL A 405 12.15 -21.78 -5.56
C VAL A 405 11.07 -21.96 -4.48
N GLN A 406 9.81 -21.63 -4.80
CA GLN A 406 8.67 -21.80 -3.88
C GLN A 406 8.67 -23.17 -3.18
N GLY A 407 8.56 -23.21 -1.84
CA GLY A 407 8.61 -24.45 -1.06
C GLY A 407 10.00 -24.82 -0.52
N VAL A 408 11.05 -24.13 -0.97
CA VAL A 408 12.42 -24.38 -0.53
C VAL A 408 12.92 -23.16 0.22
N ARG A 409 13.34 -23.35 1.48
CA ARG A 409 13.89 -22.30 2.34
C ARG A 409 12.98 -21.06 2.43
N ASP A 410 11.66 -21.26 2.39
CA ASP A 410 10.70 -20.15 2.52
C ASP A 410 10.84 -19.45 3.87
N VAL A 411 11.04 -20.25 4.95
CA VAL A 411 11.35 -19.77 6.30
C VAL A 411 12.37 -20.70 6.95
N LEU A 412 13.44 -20.14 7.52
CA LEU A 412 14.42 -20.85 8.35
C LEU A 412 14.27 -20.38 9.79
N TYR A 413 13.81 -21.26 10.68
CA TYR A 413 13.64 -20.93 12.09
C TYR A 413 14.98 -20.90 12.83
N PHE A 414 15.10 -19.98 13.79
CA PHE A 414 16.26 -19.90 14.66
C PHE A 414 16.31 -21.10 15.61
N GLU A 415 17.44 -21.79 15.62
CA GLU A 415 17.75 -22.83 16.59
C GLU A 415 18.87 -22.33 17.51
N ASP A 416 18.62 -22.33 18.81
CA ASP A 416 19.55 -21.79 19.80
C ASP A 416 20.60 -22.83 20.20
N TYR A 417 21.67 -22.90 19.42
CA TYR A 417 22.87 -23.68 19.71
C TYR A 417 23.74 -23.10 20.84
N LYS A 418 23.25 -22.11 21.60
CA LYS A 418 23.96 -21.44 22.70
C LYS A 418 25.29 -20.79 22.30
N ILE A 419 25.35 -20.30 21.05
CA ILE A 419 26.51 -19.59 20.52
C ILE A 419 26.49 -18.15 21.05
N SER A 420 27.35 -17.86 22.03
CA SER A 420 27.44 -16.52 22.65
C SER A 420 28.24 -15.52 21.81
N GLU A 421 29.16 -15.99 20.97
CA GLU A 421 30.02 -15.15 20.16
C GLU A 421 29.36 -14.71 18.84
N HIS A 422 29.90 -13.67 18.21
CA HIS A 422 29.46 -13.28 16.87
C HIS A 422 30.15 -14.15 15.81
N VAL A 423 29.36 -14.84 14.98
CA VAL A 423 29.83 -15.77 13.95
C VAL A 423 29.98 -15.06 12.61
N GLU A 424 31.01 -15.39 11.83
CA GLU A 424 31.18 -14.83 10.49
C GLU A 424 29.98 -15.15 9.59
N LEU A 425 29.41 -14.12 8.96
CA LEU A 425 28.18 -14.20 8.16
C LEU A 425 28.28 -15.26 7.06
N ARG A 426 29.46 -15.38 6.44
CA ARG A 426 29.73 -16.42 5.42
C ARG A 426 29.50 -17.82 5.96
N THR A 427 29.99 -18.12 7.16
CA THR A 427 29.83 -19.44 7.81
C THR A 427 28.37 -19.73 8.13
N VAL A 428 27.61 -18.73 8.59
CA VAL A 428 26.17 -18.88 8.85
C VAL A 428 25.41 -19.13 7.54
N LEU A 429 25.76 -18.40 6.47
CA LEU A 429 25.18 -18.59 5.14
C LEU A 429 25.48 -19.98 4.57
N ASP A 430 26.71 -20.48 4.72
CA ASP A 430 27.10 -21.81 4.23
C ASP A 430 26.21 -22.91 4.84
N VAL A 431 25.87 -22.81 6.13
CA VAL A 431 24.91 -23.74 6.80
C VAL A 431 23.49 -23.53 6.28
N MET A 432 23.01 -22.29 6.22
CA MET A 432 21.64 -21.98 5.77
C MET A 432 21.39 -22.41 4.31
N LEU A 433 22.41 -22.32 3.46
CA LEU A 433 22.37 -22.68 2.04
C LEU A 433 22.79 -24.13 1.77
N SER A 434 23.29 -24.86 2.75
CA SER A 434 23.71 -26.25 2.58
C SER A 434 22.54 -27.14 2.16
N ASP A 435 22.79 -28.01 1.18
CA ASP A 435 21.89 -29.11 0.82
C ASP A 435 22.21 -30.37 1.63
N SER A 436 23.33 -30.38 2.38
CA SER A 436 23.72 -31.50 3.24
C SER A 436 22.68 -31.76 4.31
N ASP A 437 22.49 -33.04 4.57
CA ASP A 437 21.53 -33.53 5.54
C ASP A 437 22.05 -33.43 6.99
N ASP A 438 23.34 -33.18 7.16
CA ASP A 438 24.00 -32.97 8.46
C ASP A 438 23.86 -31.52 8.95
N ASP A 439 23.58 -30.58 8.04
CA ASP A 439 23.41 -29.15 8.32
C ASP A 439 21.93 -28.77 8.54
N LYS A 440 21.04 -29.77 8.60
CA LYS A 440 19.58 -29.60 8.75
C LYS A 440 19.10 -30.16 10.08
N VAL A 441 18.01 -29.59 10.58
CA VAL A 441 17.33 -30.08 11.79
C VAL A 441 16.22 -31.07 11.43
N LEU A 442 16.04 -32.10 12.26
CA LEU A 442 14.96 -33.08 12.12
C LEU A 442 13.66 -32.50 12.70
N LEU A 443 12.61 -32.44 11.88
CA LEU A 443 11.28 -32.01 12.27
C LEU A 443 10.49 -33.17 12.90
N GLN A 444 9.38 -32.82 13.57
CA GLN A 444 8.52 -33.80 14.27
C GLN A 444 7.91 -34.85 13.33
N ASP A 445 7.71 -34.51 12.06
CA ASP A 445 7.19 -35.42 11.03
C ASP A 445 8.28 -36.31 10.41
N GLY A 446 9.52 -36.22 10.90
CA GLY A 446 10.67 -36.97 10.41
C GLY A 446 11.35 -36.37 9.18
N SER A 447 10.84 -35.26 8.63
CA SER A 447 11.51 -34.52 7.56
C SER A 447 12.68 -33.69 8.11
N LYS A 448 13.60 -33.26 7.24
CA LYS A 448 14.72 -32.39 7.60
C LYS A 448 14.55 -31.01 6.98
N ALA A 449 14.83 -29.97 7.75
CA ALA A 449 14.72 -28.58 7.32
C ALA A 449 16.01 -27.79 7.56
N ASN A 450 16.31 -26.84 6.67
CA ASN A 450 17.38 -25.87 6.89
C ASN A 450 17.06 -25.01 8.11
N VAL A 451 18.12 -24.61 8.81
CA VAL A 451 18.04 -23.92 10.11
C VAL A 451 18.80 -22.61 10.07
N PHE A 452 18.36 -21.65 10.88
CA PHE A 452 19.13 -20.43 11.15
C PHE A 452 19.94 -20.64 12.46
N PRO A 453 21.27 -20.86 12.39
CA PRO A 453 22.02 -21.40 13.53
C PRO A 453 22.55 -20.35 14.51
N ALA A 454 22.59 -19.06 14.14
CA ALA A 454 23.20 -18.02 14.97
C ALA A 454 22.63 -16.62 14.68
N LYS A 455 22.14 -15.93 15.73
CA LYS A 455 21.68 -14.53 15.60
C LYS A 455 22.79 -13.50 15.66
N ASN A 456 23.89 -13.79 16.37
CA ASN A 456 25.00 -12.86 16.51
C ASN A 456 25.92 -13.02 15.30
N LEU A 457 25.85 -12.05 14.39
CA LEU A 457 26.51 -12.07 13.09
C LEU A 457 27.68 -11.09 13.07
N LYS A 458 28.73 -11.47 12.35
CA LYS A 458 29.93 -10.66 12.12
C LYS A 458 30.28 -10.66 10.65
N LEU A 459 30.74 -9.52 10.15
CA LEU A 459 31.33 -9.41 8.83
C LEU A 459 32.71 -8.76 8.96
N LYS A 460 33.77 -9.48 8.58
CA LYS A 460 35.11 -8.90 8.45
C LYS A 460 35.14 -7.81 7.39
N ILE A 461 35.85 -6.74 7.70
CA ILE A 461 35.98 -5.56 6.85
C ILE A 461 37.45 -5.31 6.56
N ASP A 462 37.77 -5.14 5.29
CA ASP A 462 39.05 -4.56 4.86
C ASP A 462 38.83 -3.09 4.50
N PRO A 463 39.30 -2.12 5.31
CA PRO A 463 39.16 -0.70 5.00
C PRO A 463 39.74 -0.31 3.63
N GLN A 464 40.73 -1.05 3.10
CA GLN A 464 41.30 -0.77 1.78
C GLN A 464 40.34 -1.13 0.66
N ASP A 465 39.52 -2.17 0.81
CA ASP A 465 38.48 -2.51 -0.17
C ASP A 465 37.43 -1.40 -0.25
N LEU A 466 37.07 -0.78 0.88
CA LEU A 466 36.13 0.34 0.88
C LEU A 466 36.66 1.56 0.14
N VAL A 467 37.93 1.92 0.35
CA VAL A 467 38.57 3.04 -0.36
C VAL A 467 38.69 2.71 -1.85
N LYS A 468 39.18 1.51 -2.19
CA LYS A 468 39.36 1.06 -3.57
C LYS A 468 38.05 1.09 -4.37
N ASN A 469 36.94 0.70 -3.74
CA ASN A 469 35.63 0.66 -4.37
C ASN A 469 34.83 1.97 -4.21
N GLY A 470 35.47 3.05 -3.73
CA GLY A 470 34.83 4.37 -3.61
C GLY A 470 33.69 4.44 -2.59
N GLN A 471 33.66 3.52 -1.62
CA GLN A 471 32.63 3.54 -0.57
C GLN A 471 32.87 4.63 0.45
N ILE A 472 34.14 4.94 0.72
CA ILE A 472 34.58 5.98 1.64
C ILE A 472 35.79 6.71 1.05
N SER A 473 36.06 7.89 1.56
CA SER A 473 37.28 8.64 1.25
C SER A 473 38.45 8.24 2.17
N GLY A 474 39.68 8.51 1.74
CA GLY A 474 40.89 8.03 2.45
C GLY A 474 41.06 8.58 3.87
N ASN A 475 40.53 9.77 4.16
CA ASN A 475 40.50 10.37 5.50
C ASN A 475 39.45 9.72 6.43
N GLU A 476 38.55 8.89 5.91
CA GLU A 476 37.52 8.19 6.71
C GLU A 476 37.96 6.80 7.15
N VAL A 477 39.11 6.30 6.69
CA VAL A 477 39.64 4.97 7.05
C VAL A 477 39.75 4.79 8.57
N SER A 478 40.11 5.85 9.31
CA SER A 478 40.22 5.82 10.77
C SER A 478 38.87 5.61 11.49
N ARG A 479 37.76 5.92 10.82
CA ARG A 479 36.39 5.72 11.29
C ARG A 479 35.91 4.29 11.08
N VAL A 480 36.54 3.50 10.22
CA VAL A 480 36.13 2.12 9.92
C VAL A 480 36.61 1.16 11.01
N ASP A 481 35.76 0.20 11.37
CA ASP A 481 36.15 -0.94 12.21
C ASP A 481 36.58 -2.13 11.33
N THR A 482 37.44 -3.00 11.85
CA THR A 482 37.90 -4.24 11.18
C THR A 482 36.81 -5.30 11.06
N SER A 483 35.69 -5.13 11.76
CA SER A 483 34.51 -5.97 11.60
C SER A 483 33.22 -5.24 11.99
N MET A 484 32.16 -5.45 11.22
CA MET A 484 30.81 -5.17 11.66
C MET A 484 30.31 -6.33 12.52
N LYS A 485 29.61 -6.03 13.62
CA LYS A 485 29.03 -7.01 14.54
C LYS A 485 27.60 -6.60 14.86
N TRP A 486 26.61 -7.45 14.59
CA TRP A 486 25.22 -7.15 14.89
C TRP A 486 24.45 -8.40 15.30
N THR A 487 23.28 -8.20 15.90
CA THR A 487 22.37 -9.29 16.24
C THR A 487 21.16 -9.20 15.31
N PHE A 488 20.88 -10.28 14.59
CA PHE A 488 19.69 -10.40 13.76
C PHE A 488 18.43 -10.33 14.64
N ASN A 489 17.51 -9.43 14.30
CA ASN A 489 16.45 -8.99 15.20
C ASN A 489 15.18 -9.88 15.17
N LYS A 490 15.11 -10.91 14.31
CA LYS A 490 13.97 -11.84 14.21
C LYS A 490 14.31 -13.26 14.67
N GLY A 491 13.28 -14.05 14.96
CA GLY A 491 13.39 -15.48 15.31
C GLY A 491 13.42 -16.42 14.11
N TYR A 492 13.41 -15.89 12.89
CA TYR A 492 13.43 -16.66 11.65
C TYR A 492 14.02 -15.81 10.53
N VAL A 493 14.58 -16.45 9.51
CA VAL A 493 15.07 -15.83 8.28
C VAL A 493 14.15 -16.23 7.15
N THR A 494 13.52 -15.26 6.48
CA THR A 494 12.78 -15.50 5.25
C THR A 494 13.73 -15.60 4.06
N LYS A 495 13.23 -16.08 2.93
CA LYS A 495 13.99 -16.13 1.66
C LYS A 495 14.58 -14.78 1.24
N GLY A 496 13.82 -13.70 1.37
CA GLY A 496 14.30 -12.35 1.08
C GLY A 496 15.37 -11.88 2.06
N ASN A 497 15.24 -12.21 3.36
CA ASN A 497 16.30 -11.93 4.34
C ASN A 497 17.57 -12.75 4.03
N LEU A 498 17.43 -14.01 3.61
CA LEU A 498 18.54 -14.85 3.19
C LEU A 498 19.28 -14.25 1.99
N ALA A 499 18.56 -13.78 0.97
CA ALA A 499 19.14 -13.12 -0.20
C ALA A 499 19.82 -11.78 0.15
N MET A 500 19.25 -11.00 1.06
CA MET A 500 19.88 -9.76 1.55
C MET A 500 21.20 -10.05 2.29
N LEU A 501 21.22 -11.07 3.15
CA LEU A 501 22.44 -11.50 3.85
C LEU A 501 23.49 -12.04 2.87
N ASP A 502 23.08 -12.84 1.88
CA ASP A 502 23.95 -13.32 0.82
C ASP A 502 24.58 -12.15 0.04
N LEU A 503 23.77 -11.19 -0.41
CA LEU A 503 24.25 -9.97 -1.07
C LEU A 503 25.30 -9.24 -0.22
N ILE A 504 25.02 -9.01 1.07
CA ILE A 504 25.95 -8.32 1.96
C ILE A 504 27.29 -9.09 2.06
N ALA A 505 27.24 -10.42 2.12
CA ALA A 505 28.43 -11.26 2.22
C ALA A 505 29.23 -11.37 0.91
N THR A 506 28.59 -11.28 -0.25
CA THR A 506 29.21 -11.48 -1.57
C THR A 506 29.63 -10.19 -2.27
N ASN A 507 28.95 -9.07 -1.98
CA ASN A 507 29.15 -7.78 -2.65
C ASN A 507 30.58 -7.22 -2.48
N LYS A 508 31.29 -7.58 -1.40
CA LYS A 508 32.66 -7.09 -1.11
C LYS A 508 32.81 -5.57 -1.29
N TRP A 509 31.78 -4.81 -0.87
CA TRP A 509 31.76 -3.35 -0.97
C TRP A 509 31.93 -2.80 -2.39
N GLN A 510 31.68 -3.60 -3.43
CA GLN A 510 31.76 -3.14 -4.83
C GLN A 510 30.61 -2.21 -5.19
N ARG A 511 29.41 -2.51 -4.66
CA ARG A 511 28.23 -1.67 -4.81
C ARG A 511 27.85 -1.05 -3.46
N PRO A 512 27.55 0.26 -3.42
CA PRO A 512 26.93 0.87 -2.24
C PRO A 512 25.58 0.20 -1.91
N ILE A 513 25.32 -0.10 -0.63
CA ILE A 513 24.04 -0.65 -0.17
C ILE A 513 23.30 0.43 0.60
N TYR A 514 22.05 0.67 0.20
CA TYR A 514 21.16 1.66 0.79
C TYR A 514 19.83 1.03 1.19
N PHE A 515 19.17 1.67 2.16
CA PHE A 515 17.82 1.37 2.59
C PHE A 515 16.99 2.65 2.55
N ALA A 516 15.79 2.61 1.98
CA ALA A 516 14.87 3.75 2.02
C ALA A 516 14.55 4.14 3.48
N SER A 517 14.44 5.43 3.76
CA SER A 517 14.16 5.98 5.10
C SER A 517 12.79 5.56 5.66
N THR A 518 11.87 5.15 4.79
CA THR A 518 10.53 4.64 5.13
C THR A 518 10.51 3.18 5.57
N ILE A 519 11.62 2.46 5.47
CA ILE A 519 11.69 1.07 5.89
C ILE A 519 11.56 0.98 7.42
N PRO A 520 10.65 0.14 7.95
CA PRO A 520 10.56 -0.09 9.39
C PRO A 520 11.87 -0.67 9.95
N THR A 521 12.28 -0.24 11.14
CA THR A 521 13.52 -0.72 11.80
C THR A 521 13.60 -2.24 11.93
N SER A 522 12.45 -2.91 12.13
CA SER A 522 12.37 -4.37 12.14
C SER A 522 12.88 -5.03 10.85
N GLN A 523 12.89 -4.33 9.72
CA GLN A 523 13.36 -4.82 8.42
C GLN A 523 14.84 -4.54 8.15
N PHE A 524 15.53 -3.73 8.96
CA PHE A 524 16.98 -3.54 8.87
C PHE A 524 17.77 -4.75 9.38
N ASN A 525 17.10 -5.71 10.00
CA ASN A 525 17.67 -6.99 10.44
C ASN A 525 18.88 -6.82 11.39
N GLY A 526 18.88 -5.73 12.19
CA GLY A 526 19.91 -5.40 13.18
C GLY A 526 21.08 -4.56 12.66
N LEU A 527 21.04 -4.13 11.39
CA LEU A 527 22.08 -3.30 10.77
C LEU A 527 21.96 -1.81 11.10
N ASP A 528 20.92 -1.41 11.83
CA ASP A 528 20.49 -0.04 12.12
C ASP A 528 21.66 0.89 12.50
N LYS A 529 22.53 0.44 13.40
CA LYS A 529 23.69 1.20 13.91
C LYS A 529 24.79 1.48 12.88
N TYR A 530 24.71 0.87 11.70
CA TYR A 530 25.62 1.07 10.58
C TYR A 530 24.94 1.82 9.42
N LEU A 531 23.70 2.29 9.59
CA LEU A 531 22.95 3.02 8.59
C LEU A 531 23.12 4.53 8.80
N TYR A 532 23.70 5.21 7.82
CA TYR A 532 23.91 6.65 7.82
C TYR A 532 23.00 7.32 6.79
N SER A 533 22.19 8.28 7.23
CA SER A 533 21.30 9.03 6.34
C SER A 533 22.10 9.93 5.40
N GLU A 534 21.84 9.76 4.10
CA GLU A 534 22.24 10.65 3.01
C GLU A 534 21.02 11.36 2.39
N GLY A 535 19.88 11.31 3.10
CA GLY A 535 18.64 12.00 2.76
C GLY A 535 17.45 11.08 2.93
N LEU A 536 16.81 10.74 1.82
CA LEU A 536 15.73 9.74 1.81
C LEU A 536 16.27 8.31 1.78
N ALA A 537 17.58 8.12 1.61
CA ALA A 537 18.22 6.81 1.68
C ALA A 537 19.28 6.75 2.79
N LEU A 538 19.36 5.60 3.46
CA LEU A 538 20.29 5.29 4.53
C LEU A 538 21.36 4.34 4.00
N ARG A 539 22.61 4.79 3.96
CA ARG A 539 23.74 4.01 3.46
C ARG A 539 24.30 3.10 4.54
N LEU A 540 24.55 1.84 4.20
CA LEU A 540 25.28 0.91 5.05
C LEU A 540 26.77 1.23 5.02
N LEU A 541 27.34 1.64 6.15
CA LEU A 541 28.76 1.97 6.31
C LEU A 541 29.35 1.29 7.57
N PRO A 542 30.50 0.60 7.47
CA PRO A 542 31.12 -0.12 8.59
C PRO A 542 31.93 0.80 9.51
N PHE A 543 31.39 1.97 9.83
CA PHE A 543 32.02 2.87 10.78
C PHE A 543 31.89 2.36 12.22
N LYS A 544 32.83 2.77 13.07
CA LYS A 544 32.78 2.55 14.51
C LYS A 544 31.50 3.18 15.04
N VAL A 545 30.74 2.38 15.79
CA VAL A 545 29.48 2.80 16.37
C VAL A 545 29.77 3.94 17.35
N ASP A 546 29.16 5.09 17.11
CA ASP A 546 29.30 6.26 17.98
C ASP A 546 28.37 6.11 19.18
N THR A 547 28.93 5.77 20.34
CA THR A 547 28.17 5.58 21.58
C THR A 547 27.68 6.89 22.19
N THR A 548 28.03 8.05 21.62
CA THR A 548 27.59 9.38 22.10
C THR A 548 26.30 9.86 21.45
N VAL A 549 25.89 9.22 20.35
CA VAL A 549 24.61 9.43 19.69
C VAL A 549 23.57 8.57 20.40
N ASN A 550 22.47 9.18 20.86
CA ASN A 550 21.36 8.40 21.42
C ASN A 550 20.91 7.38 20.38
N GLU A 551 20.59 6.15 20.79
CA GLU A 551 20.10 5.11 19.86
C GLU A 551 18.84 5.54 19.07
N GLN A 552 18.15 6.58 19.55
CA GLN A 552 16.99 7.19 18.90
C GLN A 552 17.35 8.20 17.81
N ASP A 553 18.58 8.73 17.81
CA ASP A 553 19.03 9.70 16.81
C ASP A 553 19.59 8.98 15.58
N GLN A 554 19.02 9.26 14.41
CA GLN A 554 19.52 8.72 13.15
C GLN A 554 20.92 9.26 12.87
N ALA A 555 21.89 8.37 12.59
CA ALA A 555 23.22 8.78 12.16
C ALA A 555 23.16 9.45 10.79
N VAL A 556 23.87 10.57 10.61
CA VAL A 556 23.81 11.39 9.38
C VAL A 556 25.19 11.49 8.74
N ASN A 557 25.25 11.35 7.41
CA ASN A 557 26.43 11.72 6.62
C ASN A 557 26.34 13.20 6.21
N THR A 558 26.71 14.09 7.13
CA THR A 558 26.44 15.54 7.03
C THR A 558 26.89 16.19 5.71
N PRO A 559 28.12 15.95 5.20
CA PRO A 559 28.56 16.58 3.95
C PRO A 559 27.71 16.18 2.72
N LEU A 560 27.40 14.89 2.58
CA LEU A 560 26.60 14.41 1.46
C LEU A 560 25.14 14.84 1.60
N LEU A 561 24.56 14.71 2.79
CA LEU A 561 23.19 15.15 3.03
C LEU A 561 23.02 16.65 2.78
N TYR A 562 23.95 17.48 3.26
CA TYR A 562 23.93 18.91 2.99
C TYR A 562 23.96 19.21 1.48
N ASN A 563 24.87 18.55 0.74
CA ASN A 563 24.92 18.73 -0.70
C ASN A 563 23.61 18.31 -1.38
N ASN A 564 23.05 17.17 -0.98
CA ASN A 564 21.81 16.63 -1.55
C ASN A 564 20.64 17.60 -1.33
N VAL A 565 20.38 18.01 -0.08
CA VAL A 565 19.30 18.94 0.28
C VAL A 565 19.46 20.30 -0.41
N MET A 566 20.68 20.83 -0.49
CA MET A 566 20.90 22.19 -0.97
C MET A 566 21.02 22.29 -2.50
N THR A 567 21.38 21.20 -3.19
CA THR A 567 21.74 21.26 -4.63
C THR A 567 21.03 20.26 -5.53
N LYS A 568 20.59 19.11 -5.00
CA LYS A 568 20.04 18.02 -5.82
C LYS A 568 18.54 17.83 -5.65
N PHE A 569 18.07 17.93 -4.40
CA PHE A 569 16.70 17.55 -4.05
C PHE A 569 15.65 18.46 -4.67
N LYS A 570 14.53 17.82 -5.05
CA LYS A 570 13.35 18.44 -5.64
C LYS A 570 12.20 18.41 -4.65
N TRP A 571 11.59 19.56 -4.46
CA TRP A 571 10.53 19.74 -3.45
C TRP A 571 9.13 19.83 -4.05
N GLY A 572 9.02 19.59 -5.36
CA GLY A 572 7.81 19.80 -6.16
C GLY A 572 7.20 21.18 -5.98
N ASN A 573 5.88 21.26 -6.15
CA ASN A 573 5.10 22.46 -5.87
C ASN A 573 4.50 22.48 -4.45
N LEU A 574 5.08 21.74 -3.49
CA LEU A 574 4.48 21.53 -2.16
C LEU A 574 4.07 22.83 -1.45
N LYS A 575 4.90 23.86 -1.53
CA LYS A 575 4.63 25.15 -0.87
C LYS A 575 3.45 25.92 -1.44
N ASN A 576 3.24 25.85 -2.76
CA ASN A 576 2.24 26.66 -3.45
C ASN A 576 1.08 25.84 -4.02
N ALA A 577 1.10 24.51 -3.85
CA ALA A 577 0.03 23.63 -4.29
C ALA A 577 -1.29 24.07 -3.65
N LYS A 578 -2.31 24.25 -4.49
CA LYS A 578 -3.65 24.64 -4.02
C LYS A 578 -4.28 23.57 -3.14
N TYR A 579 -3.97 22.31 -3.44
CA TYR A 579 -4.46 21.15 -2.73
C TYR A 579 -3.31 20.14 -2.57
N LEU A 580 -3.18 19.63 -1.36
CA LEU A 580 -2.29 18.53 -1.01
C LEU A 580 -3.17 17.37 -0.57
N ASP A 581 -3.12 16.27 -1.31
CA ASP A 581 -3.85 15.07 -0.91
C ASP A 581 -3.26 14.45 0.36
N PRO A 582 -3.97 13.53 1.04
CA PRO A 582 -3.51 12.97 2.31
C PRO A 582 -2.13 12.33 2.23
N GLN A 583 -1.79 11.67 1.11
CA GLN A 583 -0.47 11.07 0.94
C GLN A 583 0.62 12.15 0.79
N ALA A 584 0.40 13.16 -0.05
CA ALA A 584 1.35 14.27 -0.18
C ALA A 584 1.55 15.02 1.15
N THR A 585 0.50 15.07 1.96
CA THR A 585 0.53 15.66 3.31
C THR A 585 1.38 14.82 4.27
N ASP A 586 1.26 13.49 4.23
CA ASP A 586 2.11 12.57 5.00
C ASP A 586 3.58 12.67 4.60
N ASP A 587 3.84 12.83 3.31
CA ASP A 587 5.20 12.92 2.76
C ASP A 587 5.93 14.18 3.26
N ILE A 588 5.21 15.24 3.64
CA ILE A 588 5.82 16.43 4.26
C ILE A 588 6.57 16.06 5.54
N ASN A 589 6.02 15.17 6.38
CA ASN A 589 6.72 14.76 7.59
C ASN A 589 8.06 14.09 7.27
N ILE A 590 8.11 13.28 6.21
CA ILE A 590 9.35 12.61 5.78
C ILE A 590 10.39 13.68 5.39
N LEU A 591 9.98 14.68 4.61
CA LEU A 591 10.87 15.77 4.18
C LEU A 591 11.29 16.67 5.34
N SER A 592 10.37 17.01 6.24
CA SER A 592 10.66 17.77 7.47
C SER A 592 11.70 17.07 8.33
N ASN A 593 11.59 15.74 8.48
CA ASN A 593 12.58 14.93 9.19
C ASN A 593 13.98 15.01 8.56
N VAL A 594 14.09 15.06 7.23
CA VAL A 594 15.39 15.25 6.55
C VAL A 594 16.02 16.59 6.95
N PHE A 595 15.24 17.68 6.95
CA PHE A 595 15.73 18.99 7.39
C PHE A 595 16.08 19.01 8.89
N ASN A 596 15.25 18.42 9.73
CA ASN A 596 15.46 18.36 11.18
C ASN A 596 16.75 17.59 11.53
N ASN A 597 16.95 16.42 10.91
CA ASN A 597 18.14 15.59 11.12
C ASN A 597 19.42 16.30 10.65
N LEU A 598 19.40 16.92 9.46
CA LEU A 598 20.54 17.67 8.95
C LEU A 598 20.88 18.88 9.82
N THR A 599 19.86 19.67 10.19
CA THR A 599 20.04 20.87 11.02
C THR A 599 20.62 20.50 12.38
N THR A 600 20.08 19.45 13.02
CA THR A 600 20.56 18.95 14.31
C THR A 600 22.01 18.46 14.22
N ALA A 601 22.36 17.70 13.18
CA ALA A 601 23.73 17.23 12.96
C ALA A 601 24.71 18.40 12.78
N LEU A 602 24.35 19.40 11.97
CA LEU A 602 25.19 20.60 11.76
C LEU A 602 25.40 21.39 13.06
N LEU A 603 24.36 21.55 13.89
CA LEU A 603 24.49 22.22 15.18
C LEU A 603 25.43 21.47 16.13
N ARG A 604 25.35 20.13 16.17
CA ARG A 604 26.26 19.29 16.96
C ARG A 604 27.71 19.40 16.49
N GLU A 605 27.91 19.55 15.18
CA GLU A 605 29.24 19.79 14.58
C GLU A 605 29.73 21.26 14.75
N GLY A 606 28.96 22.14 15.38
CA GLY A 606 29.28 23.57 15.53
C GLY A 606 29.13 24.40 14.26
N LYS A 607 28.49 23.84 13.22
CA LYS A 607 28.29 24.41 11.89
C LYS A 607 27.03 25.28 11.80
N ASN A 608 26.94 26.26 12.70
CA ASN A 608 25.72 27.08 12.87
C ASN A 608 25.31 27.86 11.61
N ALA A 609 26.27 28.31 10.80
CA ALA A 609 25.99 29.06 9.57
C ALA A 609 25.34 28.17 8.49
N GLU A 610 25.74 26.91 8.40
CA GLU A 610 25.16 25.94 7.46
C GLU A 610 23.79 25.48 7.96
N ALA A 611 23.63 25.24 9.28
CA ALA A 611 22.35 24.94 9.90
C ALA A 611 21.29 26.02 9.59
N MET A 612 21.68 27.31 9.68
CA MET A 612 20.80 28.43 9.32
C MET A 612 20.37 28.41 7.85
N LYS A 613 21.27 28.04 6.93
CA LYS A 613 20.94 27.92 5.50
C LYS A 613 19.93 26.80 5.25
N VAL A 614 20.09 25.66 5.93
CA VAL A 614 19.17 24.52 5.85
C VAL A 614 17.78 24.90 6.38
N ALA A 615 17.71 25.59 7.52
CA ALA A 615 16.45 26.10 8.06
C ALA A 615 15.77 27.11 7.12
N ASN A 616 16.53 28.01 6.51
CA ASN A 616 15.97 28.92 5.50
C ASN A 616 15.44 28.17 4.27
N LYS A 617 16.14 27.11 3.84
CA LYS A 617 15.70 26.27 2.72
C LYS A 617 14.39 25.55 3.04
N TYR A 618 14.21 25.04 4.26
CA TYR A 618 12.94 24.47 4.72
C TYR A 618 11.78 25.44 4.49
N PHE A 619 11.89 26.68 4.96
CA PHE A 619 10.85 27.71 4.81
C PHE A 619 10.68 28.19 3.36
N GLU A 620 11.70 28.01 2.53
CA GLU A 620 11.64 28.31 1.10
C GLU A 620 10.76 27.32 0.35
N VAL A 621 10.79 26.03 0.71
CA VAL A 621 10.26 24.93 -0.14
C VAL A 621 9.09 24.15 0.45
N LEU A 622 8.92 24.13 1.78
CA LEU A 622 7.80 23.44 2.43
C LEU A 622 6.65 24.40 2.77
N PRO A 623 5.41 23.89 2.82
CA PRO A 623 4.25 24.70 3.16
C PRO A 623 4.29 25.15 4.63
N MET A 624 3.73 26.33 4.88
CA MET A 624 3.62 26.91 6.24
C MET A 624 2.21 26.77 6.84
N LYS A 625 1.25 26.35 6.02
CA LYS A 625 -0.14 26.19 6.41
C LYS A 625 -0.50 24.71 6.35
N PHE A 626 -0.90 24.18 7.49
CA PHE A 626 -1.29 22.79 7.65
C PHE A 626 -2.75 22.74 8.08
N TYR A 627 -3.51 21.82 7.48
CA TYR A 627 -4.93 21.66 7.76
C TYR A 627 -5.20 20.52 8.74
N THR A 628 -4.22 19.64 8.98
CA THR A 628 -4.33 18.52 9.93
C THR A 628 -3.11 18.44 10.84
N MET A 629 -3.31 17.96 12.08
CA MET A 629 -2.21 17.76 13.02
C MET A 629 -1.21 16.73 12.52
N ARG A 630 -1.67 15.79 11.69
CA ARG A 630 -0.84 14.77 11.06
C ARG A 630 0.30 15.37 10.27
N SER A 631 0.11 16.53 9.62
CA SER A 631 1.13 17.21 8.82
C SER A 631 2.16 18.02 9.64
N VAL A 632 1.93 18.19 10.95
CA VAL A 632 2.73 19.08 11.83
C VAL A 632 3.61 18.29 12.80
N MET A 633 3.35 16.99 12.97
CA MET A 633 4.13 16.12 13.85
C MET A 633 5.30 15.50 13.09
N GLY A 634 6.42 16.22 13.00
CA GLY A 634 7.69 15.77 12.42
C GLY A 634 8.89 16.52 12.96
#